data_AF-A0A7X4E094-F1
#
_entry.id   AF-A0A7X4E094-F1
#
_cell.length_a   1.000
_cell.length_b   1.000
_cell.length_c   1.000
_cell.angle_alpha   90.00
_cell.angle_beta   90.00
_cell.angle_gamma   90.00
#
_symmetry.space_group_name_H-M   'P 1'
#
loop_
_entity.id
_entity.type
_entity.pdbx_description
1 polymer ?
#
loop_
_entity_poly.entity_id
_entity_poly.type
_entity_poly.pdbx_seq_one_letter_code
_entity_poly.pdbx_strand_id
1 'polypeptide(L)'
;KMFFDATPESQKIFVADPANGSRHNRGSAIDLTLYDLATGEPVDMVGGFDEFSPRSFPDYPGGTSRQRWLRELLRRAMEAEGFTVYEAEWWHFDHEDWREYAIQNATFGELGR
;
A
#
# COMPACT_ATOMS: atom_id res chain seq x y z
N LYS A 1 -5.52 9.36 -14.95
CA LYS A 1 -6.46 8.93 -16.02
C LYS A 1 -5.78 7.99 -17.02
N MET A 2 -4.75 8.45 -17.75
CA MET A 2 -4.02 7.60 -18.71
C MET A 2 -3.52 6.27 -18.13
N PHE A 3 -2.98 6.27 -16.89
CA PHE A 3 -2.49 5.05 -16.25
C PHE A 3 -3.62 4.02 -16.02
N PHE A 4 -4.70 4.42 -15.35
CA PHE A 4 -5.89 3.57 -15.13
C PHE A 4 -6.54 3.09 -16.43
N ASP A 5 -6.61 3.95 -17.46
CA ASP A 5 -7.17 3.59 -18.77
C ASP A 5 -6.30 2.54 -19.51
N ALA A 6 -4.99 2.56 -19.27
CA ALA A 6 -4.04 1.63 -19.87
C ALA A 6 -3.91 0.30 -19.09
N THR A 7 -4.35 0.26 -17.84
CA THR A 7 -4.33 -0.95 -17.00
C THR A 7 -5.36 -1.97 -17.49
N PRO A 8 -4.96 -3.24 -17.76
CA PRO A 8 -5.91 -4.30 -18.09
C PRO A 8 -7.01 -4.43 -17.03
N GLU A 9 -8.24 -4.74 -17.45
CA GLU A 9 -9.39 -4.83 -16.53
C GLU A 9 -9.13 -5.76 -15.34
N SER A 10 -8.44 -6.89 -15.57
CA SER A 10 -8.08 -7.85 -14.53
C SER A 10 -7.07 -7.34 -13.50
N GLN A 11 -6.41 -6.21 -13.77
CA GLN A 11 -5.37 -5.61 -12.92
C GLN A 11 -5.80 -4.26 -12.33
N LYS A 12 -6.99 -3.75 -12.66
CA LYS A 12 -7.49 -2.47 -12.12
C LYS A 12 -7.71 -2.49 -10.60
N ILE A 13 -7.75 -3.67 -9.98
CA ILE A 13 -7.77 -3.80 -8.52
C ILE A 13 -6.51 -3.22 -7.84
N PHE A 14 -5.40 -3.08 -8.58
CA PHE A 14 -4.14 -2.49 -8.10
C PHE A 14 -3.99 -1.00 -8.46
N VAL A 15 -5.01 -0.39 -9.08
CA VAL A 15 -4.93 1.00 -9.53
C VAL A 15 -6.24 1.72 -9.21
N ALA A 16 -6.16 2.70 -8.31
CA ALA A 16 -7.31 3.53 -7.98
C ALA A 16 -7.89 4.24 -9.21
N ASP A 17 -9.22 4.20 -9.36
CA ASP A 17 -9.91 4.94 -10.40
C ASP A 17 -9.81 6.46 -10.09
N PRO A 18 -9.13 7.25 -10.93
CA PRO A 18 -8.97 8.68 -10.71
C PRO A 18 -10.30 9.45 -10.69
N ALA A 19 -11.40 8.91 -11.23
CA ALA A 19 -12.72 9.53 -11.13
C ALA A 19 -13.26 9.54 -9.68
N ASN A 20 -12.83 8.57 -8.87
CA ASN A 20 -13.20 8.45 -7.45
C ASN A 20 -12.14 9.02 -6.50
N GLY A 21 -10.95 9.34 -7.04
CA GLY A 21 -9.75 9.68 -6.29
C GLY A 21 -9.10 8.45 -5.62
N SER A 22 -7.92 8.66 -5.03
CA SER A 22 -7.24 7.64 -4.23
C SER A 22 -7.30 7.98 -2.73
N ARG A 23 -7.21 6.95 -1.87
CA ARG A 23 -6.98 7.14 -0.43
C ARG A 23 -5.63 7.84 -0.18
N HIS A 24 -4.65 7.62 -1.06
CA HIS A 24 -3.39 8.38 -1.10
C HIS A 24 -3.61 9.89 -1.32
N ASN A 25 -4.59 10.28 -2.15
CA ASN A 25 -4.92 11.70 -2.36
C ASN A 25 -5.63 12.33 -1.15
N ARG A 26 -6.00 11.56 -0.12
CA ARG A 26 -6.56 12.08 1.13
C ARG A 26 -5.49 12.33 2.19
N GLY A 27 -4.25 11.90 1.95
CA GLY A 27 -3.16 11.96 2.93
C GLY A 27 -3.29 10.94 4.06
N SER A 28 -4.13 9.92 3.89
CA SER A 28 -4.46 8.93 4.93
C SER A 28 -4.15 7.49 4.51
N ALA A 29 -3.32 7.30 3.50
CA ALA A 29 -2.80 6.01 3.07
C ALA A 29 -1.28 6.06 2.94
N ILE A 30 -0.63 4.93 3.15
CA ILE A 30 0.81 4.79 3.05
C ILE A 30 1.18 3.43 2.46
N ASP A 31 2.20 3.46 1.60
CA ASP A 31 2.82 2.26 1.07
C ASP A 31 4.22 2.11 1.66
N LEU A 32 4.53 0.96 2.27
CA LEU A 32 5.83 0.74 2.89
C LEU A 32 6.26 -0.73 2.91
N THR A 33 7.55 -0.93 3.19
CA THR A 33 8.16 -2.23 3.47
C THR A 33 9.03 -2.16 4.72
N LEU A 34 9.56 -3.30 5.14
CA LEU A 34 10.54 -3.39 6.23
C LEU A 34 11.95 -3.10 5.71
N TYR A 35 12.77 -2.52 6.58
CA TYR A 35 14.19 -2.26 6.34
C TYR A 35 15.03 -2.97 7.39
N ASP A 36 16.04 -3.73 6.96
CA ASP A 36 16.94 -4.45 7.83
C ASP A 36 18.12 -3.54 8.23
N LEU A 37 18.17 -3.18 9.50
CA LEU A 37 19.19 -2.28 10.04
C LEU A 37 20.60 -2.92 10.11
N ALA A 38 20.68 -4.24 10.19
CA ALA A 38 21.97 -4.92 10.26
C ALA A 38 22.62 -5.02 8.88
N THR A 39 21.82 -5.26 7.85
CA THR A 39 22.32 -5.35 6.47
C THR A 39 22.31 -4.00 5.75
N GLY A 40 21.47 -3.06 6.18
CA GLY A 40 21.30 -1.77 5.52
C GLY A 40 20.45 -1.84 4.26
N GLU A 41 19.58 -2.84 4.14
CA GLU A 41 18.83 -3.14 2.91
C GLU A 41 17.33 -3.30 3.16
N PRO A 42 16.46 -2.98 2.17
CA PRO A 42 15.06 -3.38 2.21
C PRO A 42 14.92 -4.90 2.35
N VAL A 43 13.96 -5.31 3.16
CA VAL A 43 13.65 -6.72 3.36
C VAL A 43 13.00 -7.29 2.10
N ASP A 44 13.48 -8.45 1.63
CA ASP A 44 12.83 -9.21 0.58
C ASP A 44 11.52 -9.83 1.11
N MET A 45 10.40 -9.43 0.53
CA MET A 45 9.04 -9.79 0.96
C MET A 45 8.47 -10.93 0.10
N VAL A 46 7.23 -11.35 0.38
CA VAL A 46 6.57 -12.43 -0.38
C VAL A 46 6.40 -12.10 -1.86
N GLY A 47 6.35 -10.81 -2.21
CA GLY A 47 6.20 -10.23 -3.53
C GLY A 47 6.96 -8.90 -3.60
N GLY A 48 7.19 -8.40 -4.81
CA GLY A 48 7.71 -7.06 -5.03
C GLY A 48 6.70 -5.99 -4.66
N PHE A 49 7.21 -4.78 -4.45
CA PHE A 49 6.41 -3.56 -4.35
C PHE A 49 5.84 -3.19 -5.72
N ASP A 50 4.62 -2.67 -5.78
CA ASP A 50 3.88 -2.38 -7.03
C ASP A 50 3.77 -3.59 -7.99
N GLU A 51 3.92 -4.81 -7.48
CA GLU A 51 3.79 -6.02 -8.29
C GLU A 51 2.30 -6.27 -8.61
N PHE A 52 1.95 -6.50 -9.88
CA PHE A 52 0.57 -6.85 -10.27
C PHE A 52 0.44 -8.37 -10.42
N SER A 53 0.54 -9.10 -9.30
CA SER A 53 0.47 -10.56 -9.30
C SER A 53 -0.24 -11.11 -8.06
N PRO A 54 -0.57 -12.41 -8.04
CA PRO A 54 -1.10 -13.05 -6.84
C PRO A 54 -0.22 -12.92 -5.59
N ARG A 55 1.08 -12.59 -5.75
CA ARG A 55 2.02 -12.40 -4.62
C ARG A 55 1.74 -11.12 -3.84
N SER A 56 0.98 -10.19 -4.41
CA SER A 56 0.65 -8.90 -3.84
C SER A 56 -0.43 -8.99 -2.75
N PHE A 57 -1.27 -10.03 -2.80
CA PHE A 57 -2.31 -10.21 -1.80
C PHE A 57 -1.73 -10.42 -0.39
N PRO A 58 -2.29 -9.75 0.65
CA PRO A 58 -1.85 -9.87 2.04
C PRO A 58 -1.87 -11.29 2.59
N ASP A 59 -2.73 -12.16 2.05
CA ASP A 59 -2.86 -13.55 2.47
C ASP A 59 -2.21 -14.56 1.51
N TYR A 60 -1.41 -14.10 0.54
CA TYR A 60 -0.74 -14.99 -0.41
C TYR A 60 0.06 -16.08 0.33
N PRO A 61 -0.17 -17.38 0.04
CA PRO A 61 0.40 -18.48 0.83
C PRO A 61 1.84 -18.85 0.45
N GLY A 62 2.34 -18.35 -0.68
CA GLY A 62 3.68 -18.67 -1.18
C GLY A 62 4.83 -18.02 -0.39
N GLY A 63 6.02 -18.06 -0.98
CA GLY A 63 7.25 -17.56 -0.35
C GLY A 63 7.78 -18.45 0.77
N THR A 64 8.84 -17.98 1.44
CA THR A 64 9.43 -18.64 2.61
C THR A 64 8.62 -18.35 3.86
N SER A 65 8.77 -19.20 4.89
CA SER A 65 8.17 -18.95 6.20
C SER A 65 8.62 -17.62 6.81
N ARG A 66 9.87 -17.21 6.55
CA ARG A 66 10.40 -15.92 7.01
C ARG A 66 9.70 -14.75 6.31
N GLN A 67 9.54 -14.79 4.99
CA GLN A 67 8.83 -13.75 4.23
C GLN A 67 7.38 -13.58 4.70
N ARG A 68 6.65 -14.68 4.93
CA ARG A 68 5.28 -14.61 5.47
C ARG A 68 5.24 -14.02 6.88
N TRP A 69 6.19 -14.41 7.73
CA TRP A 69 6.30 -13.85 9.08
C TRP A 69 6.63 -12.34 9.06
N LEU A 70 7.51 -11.90 8.15
CA LEU A 70 7.85 -10.48 7.97
C LEU A 70 6.66 -9.66 7.47
N ARG A 71 5.88 -10.17 6.52
CA ARG A 71 4.62 -9.54 6.08
C ARG A 71 3.63 -9.39 7.24
N GLU A 72 3.48 -10.43 8.05
CA GLU A 72 2.61 -10.39 9.23
C GLU A 72 3.14 -9.42 10.30
N LEU A 73 4.46 -9.35 10.50
CA LEU A 73 5.09 -8.38 11.39
C LEU A 73 4.78 -6.94 10.95
N LEU A 74 4.97 -6.63 9.66
CA LEU A 74 4.66 -5.33 9.09
C LEU A 74 3.19 -4.99 9.31
N ARG A 75 2.28 -5.91 8.98
CA ARG A 75 0.84 -5.74 9.16
C ARG A 75 0.49 -5.40 10.61
N ARG A 76 0.98 -6.18 11.58
CA ARG A 76 0.71 -5.94 13.01
C ARG A 76 1.27 -4.62 13.51
N ALA A 77 2.45 -4.23 13.03
CA ALA A 77 3.05 -2.95 13.40
C ALA A 77 2.19 -1.78 12.91
N MET A 78 1.68 -1.85 11.68
CA MET A 78 0.79 -0.83 11.13
C MET A 78 -0.59 -0.84 11.81
N GLU A 79 -1.16 -2.02 12.06
CA GLU A 79 -2.46 -2.16 12.75
C GLU A 79 -2.43 -1.64 14.19
N ALA A 80 -1.28 -1.68 14.86
CA ALA A 80 -1.10 -1.06 16.19
C ALA A 80 -1.20 0.47 16.17
N GLU A 81 -0.99 1.10 15.02
CA GLU A 81 -0.98 2.56 14.83
C GLU A 81 -2.24 3.06 14.09
N GLY A 82 -3.33 2.28 14.09
CA GLY A 82 -4.62 2.68 13.51
C GLY A 82 -4.73 2.49 12.00
N PHE A 83 -3.84 1.71 11.39
CA PHE A 83 -3.90 1.39 9.97
C PHE A 83 -4.54 0.02 9.69
N THR A 84 -5.08 -0.18 8.50
CA THR A 84 -5.56 -1.49 8.01
C THR A 84 -4.97 -1.78 6.64
N VAL A 85 -4.51 -3.02 6.43
CA VAL A 85 -3.96 -3.45 5.13
C VAL A 85 -5.04 -3.46 4.04
N TYR A 86 -4.67 -3.01 2.83
CA TYR A 86 -5.56 -3.13 1.68
C TYR A 86 -5.59 -4.56 1.14
N GLU A 87 -6.78 -5.05 0.82
CA GLU A 87 -7.02 -6.48 0.52
C GLU A 87 -6.26 -6.99 -0.71
N ALA A 88 -5.82 -6.12 -1.62
CA ALA A 88 -5.09 -6.50 -2.82
C ALA A 88 -3.56 -6.34 -2.68
N GLU A 89 -3.07 -5.57 -1.70
CA GLU A 89 -1.69 -5.07 -1.67
C GLU A 89 -1.10 -5.17 -0.25
N TRP A 90 -0.11 -6.06 -0.06
CA TRP A 90 0.49 -6.30 1.25
C TRP A 90 1.26 -5.10 1.82
N TRP A 91 1.62 -4.13 0.98
CA TRP A 91 2.39 -2.94 1.35
C TRP A 91 1.52 -1.71 1.60
N HIS A 92 0.26 -1.70 1.14
CA HIS A 92 -0.64 -0.55 1.23
C HIS A 92 -1.46 -0.62 2.52
N PHE A 93 -1.47 0.49 3.24
CA PHE A 93 -2.17 0.64 4.50
C PHE A 93 -3.00 1.92 4.52
N ASP A 94 -4.26 1.82 4.94
CA ASP A 94 -5.16 2.95 5.13
C ASP A 94 -5.34 3.25 6.62
N HIS A 95 -5.20 4.51 7.01
CA HIS A 95 -5.55 4.96 8.36
C HIS A 95 -7.07 4.88 8.55
N GLU A 96 -7.54 4.47 9.73
CA GLU A 96 -8.96 4.25 10.02
C GLU A 96 -9.87 5.43 9.64
N ASP A 97 -9.41 6.65 9.90
CA ASP A 97 -10.14 7.89 9.64
C ASP A 97 -10.08 8.38 8.18
N TRP A 98 -9.54 7.61 7.23
CA TRP A 98 -9.33 8.08 5.84
C TRP A 98 -10.59 8.66 5.18
N ARG A 99 -11.78 8.23 5.62
CA ARG A 99 -13.07 8.68 5.11
C ARG A 99 -13.40 10.13 5.51
N GLU A 100 -12.81 10.63 6.58
CA GLU A 100 -13.05 11.98 7.11
C GLU A 100 -12.30 13.05 6.31
N TYR A 101 -11.23 12.66 5.63
CA TYR A 101 -10.37 13.57 4.87
C TYR A 101 -10.89 13.73 3.45
N ALA A 102 -11.03 14.97 2.98
CA ALA A 102 -11.37 15.27 1.60
C ALA A 102 -10.23 14.83 0.65
N ILE A 103 -10.59 14.51 -0.60
CA ILE A 103 -9.59 14.35 -1.66
C ILE A 103 -8.88 15.69 -1.85
N GLN A 104 -7.55 15.69 -1.74
CA GLN A 104 -6.71 16.84 -2.03
C GLN A 104 -5.80 16.63 -3.22
N ASN A 105 -5.70 17.70 -4.01
CA ASN A 105 -4.77 17.83 -5.12
C ASN A 105 -3.85 19.05 -4.94
N ALA A 106 -3.92 19.70 -3.78
CA ALA A 106 -3.02 20.78 -3.43
C ALA A 106 -1.60 20.22 -3.23
N THR A 107 -0.62 20.92 -3.79
CA THR A 107 0.79 20.68 -3.57
C THR A 107 1.18 21.06 -2.14
N PHE A 108 2.28 20.49 -1.63
CA PHE A 108 2.80 20.88 -0.30
C PHE A 108 3.04 22.38 -0.16
N GLY A 109 3.44 23.07 -1.23
CA GLY A 109 3.64 24.52 -1.22
C GLY A 109 2.35 25.33 -1.06
N GLU A 110 1.21 24.79 -1.50
CA GLU A 110 -0.11 25.41 -1.33
C GLU A 110 -0.68 25.18 0.08
N LEU A 111 -0.27 24.11 0.75
CA LEU A 111 -0.71 23.74 2.11
C LEU A 111 0.08 24.46 3.22
N GLY A 112 1.26 25.01 2.92
CA GLY A 112 2.18 25.62 3.89
C GLY A 112 1.96 27.11 4.17
N ARG A 113 0.74 27.65 4.01
CA ARG A 113 0.40 29.05 4.31
C ARG A 113 -0.65 29.18 5.39
#